data_AF-A8ZP55-F1
#
_entry.id   AF-A8ZP55-F1
#
_cell.length_a   1.000
_cell.length_b   1.000
_cell.length_c   1.000
_cell.angle_alpha   90.00
_cell.angle_beta   90.00
_cell.angle_gamma   90.00
#
_symmetry.space_group_name_H-M   'P 1'
#
loop_
_entity.id
_entity.type
_entity.pdbx_description
1 polymer ?
#
loop_
_entity_poly.entity_id
_entity_poly.type
_entity_poly.pdbx_seq_one_letter_code
_entity_poly.pdbx_strand_id
1 'polypeptide(L)'
;MPILSVTTDQNGFFMKTEEYDPPGPFPLNVNLSAKLLSPDQTKVSSSLDIDAVGGETNQKRDFQINTGEEISLGEWRIDGGNNIIIVNGKTTPVRANTEIEIELNVSL
;
A
#
# COMPACT_ATOMS: atom_id res chain seq x y z
N MET A 1 -10.83 2.88 -9.62
CA MET A 1 -9.49 2.63 -9.05
C MET A 1 -9.70 2.20 -7.61
N PRO A 2 -9.16 1.06 -7.17
CA PRO A 2 -9.22 0.66 -5.77
C PRO A 2 -8.32 1.57 -4.93
N ILE A 3 -8.84 2.03 -3.79
CA ILE A 3 -8.09 2.80 -2.79
C ILE A 3 -8.09 1.97 -1.51
N LEU A 4 -6.89 1.71 -0.99
CA LEU A 4 -6.68 1.06 0.29
C LEU A 4 -6.39 2.13 1.35
N SER A 5 -7.34 2.38 2.24
CA SER A 5 -7.16 3.29 3.37
C SER A 5 -6.74 2.52 4.62
N VAL A 6 -5.70 3.02 5.29
CA VAL A 6 -5.16 2.42 6.52
C VAL A 6 -5.01 3.48 7.60
N THR A 7 -5.37 3.13 8.83
CA THR A 7 -5.29 4.02 10.00
C THR A 7 -4.38 3.42 11.05
N THR A 8 -3.53 4.25 11.68
CA THR A 8 -2.68 3.80 12.79
C THR A 8 -3.42 3.62 14.11
N ASP A 9 -2.95 2.66 14.91
CA ASP A 9 -3.37 2.45 16.29
C ASP A 9 -2.82 3.52 17.25
N GLN A 10 -3.14 3.40 18.54
CA GLN A 10 -2.71 4.35 19.58
C GLN A 10 -1.19 4.51 19.71
N ASN A 11 -0.43 3.52 19.23
CA ASN A 11 1.03 3.47 19.28
C ASN A 11 1.66 3.83 17.94
N GLY A 12 0.87 4.30 16.96
CA GLY A 12 1.34 4.71 15.65
C GLY A 12 1.69 3.57 14.72
N PHE A 13 1.29 2.33 15.03
CA PHE A 13 1.49 1.17 14.17
C PHE A 13 0.26 0.91 13.30
N PHE A 14 0.47 0.29 12.15
CA PHE A 14 -0.61 -0.21 11.32
C PHE A 14 -0.23 -1.51 10.63
N MET A 15 -1.23 -2.33 10.39
CA MET A 15 -1.17 -3.50 9.52
C MET A 15 -2.53 -3.68 8.87
N LYS A 16 -2.55 -3.81 7.56
CA LYS A 16 -3.75 -4.03 6.77
C LYS A 16 -3.46 -5.13 5.75
N THR A 17 -4.41 -6.05 5.66
CA THR A 17 -4.45 -7.07 4.63
C THR A 17 -5.75 -6.87 3.87
N GLU A 18 -5.66 -6.80 2.55
CA GLU A 18 -6.80 -6.60 1.66
C GLU A 18 -6.70 -7.57 0.48
N GLU A 19 -7.81 -8.18 0.10
CA GLU A 19 -7.90 -9.00 -1.10
C GLU A 19 -8.11 -8.10 -2.32
N TYR A 20 -7.40 -8.39 -3.40
CA TYR A 20 -7.51 -7.67 -4.66
C TYR A 20 -7.62 -8.65 -5.84
N ASP A 21 -8.79 -8.65 -6.47
CA ASP A 21 -9.09 -9.47 -7.65
C ASP A 21 -9.28 -8.56 -8.88
N PRO A 22 -8.22 -8.36 -9.69
CA PRO A 22 -8.34 -7.56 -10.89
C PRO A 22 -9.10 -8.33 -11.98
N PRO A 23 -9.82 -7.64 -12.88
CA PRO A 23 -10.64 -8.29 -13.89
C PRO A 23 -9.81 -9.03 -14.95
N GLY A 24 -10.20 -10.27 -15.24
CA GLY A 24 -9.68 -11.07 -16.35
C GLY A 24 -8.59 -12.06 -15.94
N PRO A 25 -8.25 -13.03 -16.82
CA PRO A 25 -7.31 -14.12 -16.49
C PRO A 25 -5.84 -13.78 -16.76
N PHE A 26 -5.52 -12.51 -17.05
CA PHE A 26 -4.21 -12.12 -17.56
C PHE A 26 -3.38 -11.41 -16.49
N PRO A 27 -2.05 -11.51 -16.55
CA PRO A 27 -1.18 -10.68 -15.73
C PRO A 27 -1.36 -9.20 -16.05
N LEU A 28 -1.36 -8.36 -15.01
CA LEU A 28 -1.51 -6.92 -15.08
C LEU A 28 -0.37 -6.24 -14.32
N ASN A 29 0.06 -5.10 -14.86
CA ASN A 29 0.99 -4.22 -14.18
C ASN A 29 0.20 -3.13 -13.46
N VAL A 30 0.37 -3.05 -12.14
CA VAL A 30 -0.25 -2.04 -11.29
C VAL A 30 0.81 -1.09 -10.76
N ASN A 31 0.58 0.20 -11.01
CA ASN A 31 1.36 1.27 -10.41
C ASN A 31 0.72 1.66 -9.09
N LEU A 32 1.52 1.65 -8.04
CA LEU A 32 1.06 1.98 -6.69
C LEU A 32 1.59 3.34 -6.29
N SER A 33 0.71 4.17 -5.75
CA SER A 33 1.09 5.40 -5.05
C SER A 33 0.61 5.35 -3.61
N ALA A 34 1.37 5.97 -2.71
CA ALA A 34 0.95 6.18 -1.33
C ALA A 34 0.84 7.67 -1.06
N LYS A 35 -0.14 8.05 -0.25
CA LYS A 35 -0.35 9.40 0.24
C LYS A 35 -0.61 9.37 1.74
N LEU A 36 0.06 10.26 2.47
CA LEU A 36 -0.15 10.45 3.90
C LEU A 36 -1.03 11.67 4.11
N LEU A 37 -2.29 11.45 4.49
CA LEU A 37 -3.29 12.51 4.56
C LEU A 37 -3.20 13.33 5.84
N SER A 38 -3.01 12.67 6.98
CA SER A 38 -3.08 13.29 8.30
C SER A 38 -2.34 12.44 9.34
N PRO A 39 -1.97 13.02 10.49
CA PRO A 39 -1.92 14.45 10.81
C PRO A 39 -0.64 15.14 10.31
N ASP A 40 -0.59 16.48 10.28
CA ASP A 40 0.55 17.28 9.80
C ASP A 40 1.87 16.96 10.49
N GLN A 41 3.00 17.17 9.79
CA GLN A 41 4.35 16.97 10.32
C GLN A 41 4.58 15.54 10.85
N THR A 42 4.03 14.55 10.14
CA THR A 42 4.19 13.13 10.43
C THR A 42 4.98 12.48 9.31
N LYS A 43 5.88 11.58 9.67
CA LYS A 43 6.56 10.70 8.73
C LYS A 43 6.11 9.27 8.98
N VAL A 44 5.84 8.52 7.93
CA VAL A 44 5.57 7.08 8.01
C VAL A 44 6.76 6.32 7.46
N SER A 45 7.17 5.25 8.15
CA SER A 45 8.04 4.21 7.63
C SER A 45 7.22 2.94 7.47
N SER A 46 7.07 2.48 6.23
CA SER A 46 6.15 1.40 5.90
C SER A 46 6.82 0.38 4.99
N SER A 47 6.20 -0.78 4.94
CA SER A 47 6.52 -1.83 4.01
C SER A 47 5.24 -2.33 3.34
N LEU A 48 5.33 -2.55 2.04
CA LEU A 48 4.27 -3.07 1.20
C LEU A 48 4.73 -4.38 0.57
N ASP A 49 3.85 -5.36 0.62
CA ASP A 49 4.02 -6.66 -0.01
C ASP A 49 2.74 -7.03 -0.77
N ILE A 50 2.89 -7.72 -1.90
CA ILE A 50 1.76 -8.21 -2.69
C ILE A 50 2.03 -9.66 -3.03
N ASP A 51 1.28 -10.55 -2.38
CA ASP A 51 1.28 -11.97 -2.66
C ASP A 51 0.33 -12.23 -3.84
N ALA A 52 0.93 -12.52 -5.01
CA ALA A 52 0.20 -12.72 -6.25
C ALA A 52 -0.17 -14.21 -6.45
N VAL A 53 -1.41 -14.47 -6.85
CA VAL A 53 -1.88 -15.83 -7.15
C VAL A 53 -1.30 -16.28 -8.48
N GLY A 54 -0.29 -17.15 -8.44
CA GLY A 54 0.36 -17.63 -9.68
C GLY A 54 1.87 -17.83 -9.55
N GLY A 55 2.48 -17.36 -8.46
CA GLY A 55 3.85 -17.70 -8.09
C GLY A 55 4.92 -16.71 -8.55
N GLU A 56 4.56 -15.58 -9.17
CA GLU A 56 5.48 -14.44 -9.23
C GLU A 56 5.52 -13.75 -7.87
N THR A 57 6.58 -14.00 -7.12
CA THR A 57 6.82 -13.32 -5.84
C THR A 57 7.25 -11.88 -6.13
N ASN A 58 6.36 -10.92 -5.90
CA ASN A 58 6.76 -9.52 -5.86
C ASN A 58 7.71 -9.30 -4.69
N GLN A 59 8.74 -8.48 -4.89
CA GLN A 59 9.59 -8.12 -3.76
C GLN A 59 8.87 -7.12 -2.87
N LYS A 60 8.81 -7.45 -1.58
CA LYS A 60 8.46 -6.51 -0.51
C LYS A 60 9.28 -5.21 -0.68
N ARG A 61 8.60 -4.06 -0.61
CA ARG A 61 9.24 -2.74 -0.73
C ARG A 61 9.01 -1.92 0.53
N ASP A 62 10.11 -1.41 1.07
CA ASP A 62 10.08 -0.43 2.14
C ASP A 62 10.01 0.98 1.55
N PHE A 63 9.22 1.85 2.17
CA PHE A 63 9.08 3.24 1.74
C PHE A 63 8.88 4.18 2.94
N GLN A 64 9.14 5.46 2.69
CA GLN A 64 8.92 6.52 3.64
C GLN A 64 8.16 7.66 2.98
N ILE A 65 7.21 8.23 3.71
CA ILE A 65 6.34 9.30 3.21
C ILE A 65 6.09 10.33 4.31
N ASN A 66 6.14 11.61 3.98
CA ASN A 66 5.77 12.70 4.90
C ASN A 66 4.34 13.18 4.65
N THR A 67 3.72 13.83 5.63
CA THR A 67 2.34 14.31 5.49
C THR A 67 2.21 15.28 4.32
N GLY A 68 1.17 15.08 3.51
CA GLY A 68 0.90 15.88 2.32
C GLY A 68 1.73 15.48 1.10
N GLU A 69 2.70 14.57 1.25
CA GLU A 69 3.40 13.98 0.12
C GLU A 69 2.59 12.86 -0.50
N GLU A 70 2.82 12.68 -1.79
CA GLU A 70 2.44 11.50 -2.56
C GLU A 70 3.71 10.93 -3.17
N ILE A 71 3.92 9.62 -3.03
CA ILE A 71 5.07 8.94 -3.60
C ILE A 71 4.61 7.81 -4.52
N SER A 72 5.37 7.55 -5.58
CA SER A 72 5.24 6.31 -6.33
C SER A 72 5.99 5.20 -5.60
N LEU A 73 5.28 4.12 -5.28
CA LEU A 73 5.87 2.90 -4.72
C LEU A 73 6.46 2.02 -5.85
N GLY A 74 6.11 2.34 -7.11
CA GLY A 74 6.54 1.66 -8.34
C GLY A 74 5.48 0.71 -8.90
N GLU A 75 5.94 -0.19 -9.77
CA GLU A 75 5.09 -1.14 -10.49
C GLU A 75 5.16 -2.54 -9.86
N TRP A 76 4.02 -3.21 -9.76
CA TRP A 76 3.87 -4.60 -9.35
C TRP A 76 3.17 -5.38 -10.44
N ARG A 77 3.58 -6.64 -10.63
CA ARG A 77 2.87 -7.56 -11.49
C ARG A 77 1.93 -8.41 -10.65
N ILE A 78 0.67 -8.41 -11.01
CA ILE A 78 -0.37 -9.21 -10.37
C ILE A 78 -1.04 -10.08 -11.44
N ASP A 79 -1.46 -11.28 -11.06
CA ASP A 79 -2.19 -12.16 -11.95
C ASP A 79 -3.70 -12.04 -11.71
N GLY A 80 -4.51 -12.51 -12.67
CA GLY A 80 -5.96 -12.60 -12.48
C GLY A 80 -6.32 -13.55 -11.35
N GLY A 81 -7.19 -13.13 -10.43
CA GLY A 81 -7.59 -13.89 -9.24
C GLY A 81 -7.28 -13.20 -7.91
N ASN A 82 -7.41 -13.94 -6.81
CA ASN A 82 -7.40 -13.40 -5.44
C ASN A 82 -5.99 -13.04 -4.91
N ASN A 83 -5.43 -11.92 -5.34
CA ASN A 83 -4.16 -11.41 -4.81
C ASN A 83 -4.35 -10.87 -3.38
N ILE A 84 -3.30 -10.91 -2.56
CA ILE A 84 -3.32 -10.40 -1.19
C ILE A 84 -2.34 -9.23 -1.08
N ILE A 85 -2.86 -8.04 -0.77
CA ILE A 85 -2.05 -6.86 -0.50
C ILE A 85 -1.85 -6.76 1.01
N ILE A 86 -0.58 -6.69 1.42
CA ILE A 86 -0.19 -6.57 2.83
C ILE A 86 0.59 -5.28 3.00
N VAL A 87 0.06 -4.40 3.85
CA VAL A 87 0.64 -3.09 4.14
C VAL A 87 0.83 -2.98 5.64
N ASN A 88 2.04 -2.65 6.07
CA ASN A 88 2.35 -2.47 7.48
C ASN A 88 3.36 -1.35 7.68
N GLY A 89 3.40 -0.77 8.87
CA GLY A 89 4.35 0.29 9.15
C GLY A 89 4.13 0.97 10.49
N LYS A 90 4.85 2.08 10.66
CA LYS A 90 4.75 2.93 11.85
C LYS A 90 5.01 4.40 11.56
N THR A 91 4.49 5.27 12.40
CA THR A 91 4.70 6.72 12.34
C THR A 91 5.91 7.19 13.14
N THR A 92 6.42 8.37 12.78
CA THR A 92 7.47 9.11 13.49
C THR A 92 7.19 10.62 13.36
N PRO A 93 6.96 11.37 14.45
CA PRO A 93 6.78 10.86 15.81
C PRO A 93 5.59 9.89 15.90
N VAL A 94 5.52 9.11 16.98
CA VAL A 94 4.41 8.18 17.22
C VAL A 94 3.10 8.95 17.26
N ARG A 95 2.18 8.62 16.34
CA ARG A 95 0.86 9.23 16.24
C ARG A 95 -0.22 8.22 15.89
N ALA A 96 -1.29 8.28 16.68
CA ALA A 96 -2.52 7.56 16.43
C ALA A 96 -3.35 8.20 15.33
N ASN A 97 -4.32 7.45 14.79
CA ASN A 97 -5.30 7.93 13.82
C ASN A 97 -4.67 8.62 12.59
N THR A 98 -3.47 8.17 12.21
CA THR A 98 -2.78 8.64 11.03
C THR A 98 -3.35 7.91 9.83
N GLU A 99 -3.81 8.66 8.82
CA GLU A 99 -4.48 8.12 7.65
C GLU A 99 -3.53 8.06 6.45
N ILE A 100 -3.38 6.85 5.92
CA ILE A 100 -2.58 6.55 4.74
C ILE A 100 -3.52 6.00 3.67
N GLU A 101 -3.43 6.55 2.47
CA GLU A 101 -4.10 6.02 1.28
C GLU A 101 -3.08 5.40 0.36
N ILE A 102 -3.37 4.20 -0.14
CA ILE A 102 -2.60 3.56 -1.19
C ILE A 102 -3.54 3.38 -2.38
N GLU A 103 -3.18 3.99 -3.50
CA GLU A 103 -3.94 3.91 -4.73
C GLU A 103 -3.34 2.85 -5.66
N LEU A 104 -4.22 2.02 -6.22
CA LEU A 104 -3.88 1.01 -7.21
C LEU A 104 -4.28 1.48 -8.60
N ASN A 105 -3.29 1.90 -9.40
CA ASN A 105 -3.48 2.34 -10.77
C ASN A 105 -3.11 1.21 -11.74
N VAL A 106 -4.13 0.55 -12.29
CA VAL A 106 -3.96 -0.46 -13.34
C VAL A 106 -3.64 0.24 -14.66
N SER A 107 -2.50 -0.07 -15.25
CA SER A 107 -2.19 0.29 -16.65
C SER A 107 -2.32 -0.96 -17.51
N LEU A 108 -3.25 -0.93 -18.46
CA LEU A 108 -3.46 -1.95 -19.50
C LEU A 108 -2.58 -1.69 -20.72
#